data_AF-A0A7C5K1Y5-F1
#
_entry.id   AF-A0A7C5K1Y5-F1
#
_cell.length_a   1.000
_cell.length_b   1.000
_cell.length_c   1.000
_cell.angle_alpha   90.00
_cell.angle_beta   90.00
_cell.angle_gamma   90.00
#
_symmetry.space_group_name_H-M   'P 1'
#
loop_
_entity.id
_entity.type
_entity.pdbx_description
1 polymer ?
#
loop_
_entity_poly.entity_id
_entity_poly.type
_entity_poly.pdbx_seq_one_letter_code
_entity_poly.pdbx_strand_id
1 'polypeptide(L)'
;MMRIKLPNSYFEESDNSIRLIWRNTLYADFEKSLLEKAIKRKFKIKPEISVEDGYLTVNTENEEIEKFVAFLIQSHLGEFLKSKYTRRKVLYIHEGMGVPLLGYNGFGLIDRGTNLIQVRGSTGCNLSCIFCSVDEGPYSRTRLLDYVVDVDYLLKWFDEVARFKGKGLEAHLDGQGEPLLYPFIVELVQGLRENPNVSVIS
;
A
#
# COMPACT_ATOMS: atom_id res chain seq x y z
N MET A 1 -29.68 -8.18 0.87
CA MET A 1 -28.28 -8.64 0.85
C MET A 1 -27.40 -7.42 1.02
N MET A 2 -26.50 -7.39 2.01
CA MET A 2 -25.64 -6.21 2.21
C MET A 2 -24.43 -6.25 1.26
N ARG A 3 -23.98 -5.08 0.81
CA ARG A 3 -22.79 -4.91 -0.04
C ARG A 3 -21.77 -4.04 0.68
N ILE A 4 -20.58 -4.58 0.92
CA ILE A 4 -19.51 -3.91 1.65
C ILE A 4 -18.41 -3.50 0.67
N LYS A 5 -17.93 -2.26 0.78
CA LYS A 5 -16.80 -1.73 0.01
C LYS A 5 -15.90 -0.89 0.91
N LEU A 6 -14.59 -1.11 0.83
CA LEU A 6 -13.61 -0.29 1.54
C LEU A 6 -13.08 0.82 0.63
N PRO A 7 -12.58 1.94 1.19
CA PRO A 7 -12.03 3.05 0.40
C PRO A 7 -10.91 2.59 -0.54
N ASN A 8 -10.93 3.08 -1.78
CA ASN A 8 -9.92 2.80 -2.82
C ASN A 8 -9.66 1.30 -3.02
N SER A 9 -10.72 0.49 -2.92
CA SER A 9 -10.61 -0.97 -3.01
C SER A 9 -11.80 -1.61 -3.73
N TYR A 10 -11.61 -2.86 -4.10
CA TYR A 10 -12.65 -3.77 -4.57
C TYR A 10 -12.28 -5.20 -4.16
N PHE A 11 -13.27 -6.09 -4.21
CA PHE A 11 -13.10 -7.50 -3.87
C PHE A 11 -13.08 -8.38 -5.13
N GLU A 12 -12.30 -9.46 -5.09
CA GLU A 12 -12.27 -10.53 -6.08
C GLU A 12 -12.50 -11.88 -5.39
N GLU A 13 -13.15 -12.80 -6.07
CA GLU A 13 -13.34 -14.17 -5.58
C GLU A 13 -12.08 -15.01 -5.86
N SER A 14 -11.64 -15.79 -4.88
CA SER A 14 -10.43 -16.61 -4.98
C SER A 14 -10.61 -17.93 -4.25
N ASP A 15 -11.12 -18.97 -4.92
CA ASP A 15 -11.39 -20.31 -4.36
C ASP A 15 -12.01 -20.27 -2.94
N ASN A 16 -11.21 -20.53 -1.90
CA ASN A 16 -11.63 -20.57 -0.49
C ASN A 16 -11.46 -19.23 0.26
N SER A 17 -11.04 -18.20 -0.43
CA SER A 17 -10.71 -16.88 0.09
C SER A 17 -11.41 -15.77 -0.69
N ILE A 18 -11.48 -14.61 -0.07
CA ILE A 18 -11.87 -13.35 -0.69
C ILE A 18 -10.62 -12.50 -0.76
N ARG A 19 -10.31 -12.03 -1.97
CA ARG A 19 -9.18 -11.14 -2.20
C ARG A 19 -9.68 -9.70 -2.16
N LEU A 20 -9.13 -8.90 -1.25
CA LEU A 20 -9.25 -7.46 -1.29
C LEU A 20 -8.14 -6.92 -2.20
N ILE A 21 -8.49 -6.19 -3.26
CA ILE A 21 -7.54 -5.37 -4.01
C ILE A 21 -7.59 -3.95 -3.48
N TRP A 22 -6.46 -3.43 -3.02
CA TRP A 22 -6.33 -2.07 -2.50
C TRP A 22 -5.40 -1.25 -3.40
N ARG A 23 -5.86 -0.05 -3.80
CA ARG A 23 -5.09 0.88 -4.64
C ARG A 23 -4.56 0.24 -5.94
N ASN A 24 -5.22 -0.80 -6.44
CA ASN A 24 -4.90 -1.59 -7.65
C ASN A 24 -3.57 -2.38 -7.62
N THR A 25 -2.58 -1.97 -6.85
CA THR A 25 -1.23 -2.56 -6.83
C THR A 25 -1.01 -3.51 -5.66
N LEU A 26 -1.87 -3.44 -4.63
CA LEU A 26 -1.78 -4.24 -3.42
C LEU A 26 -2.99 -5.16 -3.28
N TYR A 27 -2.79 -6.31 -2.64
CA TYR A 27 -3.89 -7.21 -2.32
C TYR A 27 -3.71 -7.90 -0.97
N ALA A 28 -4.81 -8.37 -0.40
CA ALA A 28 -4.83 -9.21 0.79
C ALA A 28 -5.89 -10.31 0.63
N ASP A 29 -5.50 -11.55 0.93
CA ASP A 29 -6.40 -12.70 0.86
C ASP A 29 -6.93 -13.02 2.26
N PHE A 30 -8.26 -13.10 2.39
CA PHE A 30 -8.95 -13.43 3.63
C PHE A 30 -9.72 -14.73 3.44
N GLU A 31 -9.46 -15.75 4.27
CA GLU A 31 -10.23 -16.99 4.20
C GLU A 31 -11.72 -16.73 4.52
N LYS A 32 -12.61 -17.24 3.67
CA LYS A 32 -14.06 -17.14 3.90
C LYS A 32 -14.45 -17.71 5.26
N SER A 33 -13.85 -18.86 5.60
CA SER A 33 -14.12 -19.56 6.86
C SER A 33 -13.78 -18.72 8.09
N LEU A 34 -12.75 -17.87 8.02
CA LEU A 34 -12.34 -16.99 9.10
C LEU A 34 -13.40 -15.90 9.34
N LEU A 35 -13.83 -15.24 8.25
CA LEU A 35 -14.84 -14.18 8.30
C LEU A 35 -16.19 -14.73 8.77
N GLU A 36 -16.63 -15.87 8.23
CA GLU A 36 -17.88 -16.51 8.62
C GLU A 36 -17.88 -16.91 10.10
N LYS A 37 -16.78 -17.50 10.60
CA LYS A 37 -16.63 -17.85 12.02
C LYS A 37 -16.66 -16.61 12.92
N ALA A 38 -15.99 -15.53 12.51
CA ALA A 38 -15.96 -14.28 13.28
C ALA A 38 -17.36 -13.67 13.41
N ILE A 39 -18.11 -13.59 12.31
CA ILE A 39 -19.49 -13.09 12.29
C ILE A 39 -20.40 -14.02 13.10
N LYS A 40 -20.32 -15.34 12.90
CA LYS A 40 -21.12 -16.33 13.64
C LYS A 40 -20.89 -16.23 15.15
N ARG A 41 -19.64 -16.04 15.57
CA ARG A 41 -19.30 -15.93 16.99
C ARG A 41 -19.93 -14.69 17.64
N LYS A 42 -19.88 -13.54 16.94
CA LYS A 42 -20.35 -12.24 17.45
C LYS A 42 -21.86 -12.05 17.34
N PHE A 43 -22.46 -12.41 16.21
CA PHE A 43 -23.87 -12.12 15.90
C PHE A 43 -24.78 -13.36 15.97
N LYS A 44 -24.22 -14.56 16.24
CA LYS A 44 -24.97 -15.83 16.35
C LYS A 44 -25.77 -16.23 15.10
N ILE A 45 -25.41 -15.69 13.94
CA ILE A 45 -25.99 -16.05 12.64
C ILE A 45 -25.06 -16.97 11.83
N LYS A 46 -25.59 -17.66 10.82
CA LYS A 46 -24.78 -18.37 9.82
C LYS A 46 -24.70 -17.51 8.56
N PRO A 47 -23.67 -16.67 8.41
CA PRO A 47 -23.52 -15.85 7.21
C PRO A 47 -23.05 -16.72 6.05
N GLU A 48 -23.39 -16.27 4.85
CA GLU A 48 -22.79 -16.72 3.59
C GLU A 48 -22.17 -15.49 2.93
N ILE A 49 -20.91 -15.62 2.52
CA ILE A 49 -20.11 -14.52 2.00
C ILE A 49 -19.70 -14.82 0.55
N SER A 50 -20.00 -13.89 -0.35
CA SER A 50 -19.64 -13.94 -1.77
C SER A 50 -19.07 -12.60 -2.25
N VAL A 51 -18.68 -12.54 -3.53
CA VAL A 51 -18.23 -11.28 -4.16
C VAL A 51 -19.09 -11.02 -5.41
N GLU A 52 -19.69 -9.83 -5.49
CA GLU A 52 -20.52 -9.41 -6.63
C GLU A 52 -20.16 -7.99 -7.07
N ASP A 53 -19.79 -7.81 -8.35
CA ASP A 53 -19.33 -6.57 -8.98
C ASP A 53 -18.22 -5.82 -8.20
N GLY A 54 -17.30 -6.54 -7.56
CA GLY A 54 -16.24 -5.94 -6.75
C GLY A 54 -16.67 -5.55 -5.34
N TYR A 55 -17.88 -5.90 -4.91
CA TYR A 55 -18.38 -5.74 -3.55
C TYR A 55 -18.33 -7.07 -2.81
N LEU A 56 -18.06 -7.00 -1.51
CA LEU A 56 -18.22 -8.13 -0.61
C LEU A 56 -19.70 -8.22 -0.21
N THR A 57 -20.35 -9.33 -0.56
CA THR A 57 -21.77 -9.55 -0.29
C THR A 57 -21.94 -10.49 0.90
N VAL A 58 -22.89 -10.15 1.79
CA VAL A 58 -23.31 -11.01 2.90
C VAL A 58 -24.81 -11.20 2.83
N ASN A 59 -25.28 -12.44 2.97
CA ASN A 59 -26.68 -12.86 2.87
C ASN A 59 -27.63 -12.33 3.99
N THR A 60 -27.25 -11.26 4.69
CA THR A 60 -28.01 -10.65 5.79
C THR A 60 -28.05 -9.13 5.62
N GLU A 61 -29.03 -8.48 6.23
CA GLU A 61 -29.17 -7.02 6.23
C GLU A 61 -29.02 -6.52 7.66
N ASN A 62 -27.77 -6.26 8.05
CA ASN A 62 -27.44 -5.73 9.38
C ASN A 62 -26.21 -4.82 9.27
N GLU A 63 -26.41 -3.53 9.51
CA GLU A 63 -25.37 -2.49 9.42
C GLU A 63 -24.23 -2.68 10.44
N GLU A 64 -24.48 -3.33 11.59
CA GLU A 64 -23.42 -3.64 12.54
C GLU A 64 -22.46 -4.71 12.03
N ILE A 65 -22.95 -5.63 11.19
CA ILE A 65 -22.12 -6.66 10.55
C ILE A 65 -21.22 -6.02 9.51
N GLU A 66 -21.73 -5.07 8.72
CA GLU A 66 -20.92 -4.29 7.78
C GLU A 66 -19.75 -3.62 8.50
N LYS A 67 -20.04 -2.83 9.54
CA LYS A 67 -19.01 -2.13 10.33
C LYS A 67 -18.01 -3.11 10.95
N PHE A 68 -18.49 -4.24 11.44
CA PHE A 68 -17.64 -5.27 12.03
C PHE A 68 -16.71 -5.94 11.00
N VAL A 69 -17.23 -6.30 9.82
CA VAL A 69 -16.44 -6.92 8.75
C VAL A 69 -15.41 -5.93 8.20
N ALA A 70 -15.82 -4.69 7.97
CA ALA A 70 -14.91 -3.62 7.57
C ALA A 70 -13.77 -3.44 8.59
N PHE A 71 -14.11 -3.37 9.88
CA PHE A 71 -13.13 -3.28 10.95
C PHE A 71 -12.18 -4.49 11.00
N LEU A 72 -12.71 -5.71 10.86
CA LEU A 72 -11.92 -6.94 10.89
C LEU A 72 -10.92 -6.98 9.73
N ILE A 73 -11.35 -6.65 8.52
CA ILE A 73 -10.50 -6.58 7.33
C ILE A 73 -9.40 -5.52 7.52
N GLN A 74 -9.77 -4.32 7.96
CA GLN A 74 -8.82 -3.23 8.21
C GLN A 74 -7.77 -3.59 9.27
N SER A 75 -8.20 -4.23 10.37
CA SER A 75 -7.31 -4.60 11.48
C SER A 75 -6.26 -5.65 11.10
N HIS A 76 -6.58 -6.52 10.13
CA HIS A 76 -5.66 -7.57 9.65
C HIS A 76 -4.98 -7.20 8.33
N LEU A 77 -5.29 -6.04 7.74
CA LEU A 77 -4.82 -5.68 6.41
C LEU A 77 -3.28 -5.68 6.35
N GLY A 78 -2.62 -5.03 7.32
CA GLY A 78 -1.15 -4.97 7.37
C GLY A 78 -0.47 -6.33 7.54
N GLU A 79 -1.15 -7.34 8.07
CA GLU A 79 -0.60 -8.69 8.24
C GLU A 79 -0.60 -9.46 6.92
N PHE A 80 -1.65 -9.30 6.13
CA PHE A 80 -1.89 -10.06 4.89
C PHE A 80 -1.56 -9.32 3.61
N LEU A 81 -1.18 -8.04 3.70
CA LEU A 81 -0.87 -7.20 2.55
C LEU A 81 0.27 -7.77 1.72
N LYS A 82 0.06 -7.84 0.40
CA LYS A 82 1.02 -8.31 -0.59
C LYS A 82 1.01 -7.42 -1.82
N SER A 83 2.13 -7.41 -2.55
CA SER A 83 2.25 -6.76 -3.85
C SER A 83 1.65 -7.64 -4.94
N LYS A 84 0.79 -7.08 -5.81
CA LYS A 84 0.20 -7.80 -6.95
C LYS A 84 1.24 -8.26 -7.97
N TYR A 85 2.36 -7.55 -8.05
CA TYR A 85 3.42 -7.81 -9.03
C TYR A 85 4.38 -8.89 -8.53
N THR A 86 4.86 -8.75 -7.31
CA THR A 86 5.94 -9.59 -6.76
C THR A 86 5.43 -10.74 -5.91
N ARG A 87 4.16 -10.67 -5.47
CA ARG A 87 3.49 -11.58 -4.53
C ARG A 87 4.13 -11.66 -3.13
N ARG A 88 5.14 -10.83 -2.86
CA ARG A 88 5.79 -10.77 -1.55
C ARG A 88 4.92 -10.02 -0.56
N LYS A 89 5.12 -10.34 0.73
CA LYS A 89 4.53 -9.61 1.85
C LYS A 89 4.99 -8.15 1.79
N VAL A 90 4.06 -7.24 2.04
CA VAL A 90 4.32 -5.80 2.11
C VAL A 90 4.41 -5.38 3.56
N LEU A 91 5.48 -4.67 3.92
CA LEU A 91 5.55 -3.88 5.13
C LEU A 91 5.05 -2.47 4.82
N TYR A 92 3.88 -2.13 5.35
CA TYR A 92 3.31 -0.78 5.24
C TYR A 92 3.88 0.12 6.32
N ILE A 93 4.71 1.10 5.93
CA ILE A 93 5.40 2.02 6.83
C ILE A 93 4.57 3.28 6.99
N HIS A 94 4.08 3.52 8.19
CA HIS A 94 3.27 4.70 8.51
C HIS A 94 3.82 5.41 9.75
N GLU A 95 3.35 6.63 10.01
CA GLU A 95 3.86 7.49 11.08
C GLU A 95 3.87 6.82 12.47
N GLY A 96 2.83 6.05 12.78
CA GLY A 96 2.71 5.33 14.05
C GLY A 96 3.82 4.30 14.33
N MET A 97 4.60 3.91 13.32
CA MET A 97 5.79 3.05 13.51
C MET A 97 7.03 3.83 13.95
N GLY A 98 7.06 5.16 13.80
CA GLY A 98 8.19 6.00 14.19
C GLY A 98 9.49 5.71 13.42
N VAL A 99 9.40 5.08 12.25
CA VAL A 99 10.58 4.71 11.43
C VAL A 99 11.07 5.95 10.67
N PRO A 100 12.33 6.38 10.86
CA PRO A 100 12.88 7.50 10.10
C PRO A 100 12.88 7.23 8.59
N LEU A 101 12.49 8.23 7.80
CA LEU A 101 12.44 8.10 6.34
C LEU A 101 13.64 8.71 5.62
N LEU A 102 14.65 9.23 6.31
CA LEU A 102 15.83 9.84 5.66
C LEU A 102 17.03 8.90 5.68
N GLY A 103 17.62 8.65 4.50
CA GLY A 103 18.92 7.98 4.34
C GLY A 103 18.89 6.47 4.09
N TYR A 104 17.75 5.81 4.25
CA TYR A 104 17.62 4.38 3.92
C TYR A 104 17.43 4.15 2.43
N ASN A 105 18.19 3.21 1.85
CA ASN A 105 18.19 2.98 0.42
C ASN A 105 16.91 2.32 -0.13
N GLY A 106 16.09 1.63 0.66
CA GLY A 106 14.91 0.95 0.13
C GLY A 106 13.70 1.85 -0.08
N PHE A 107 13.48 2.79 0.83
CA PHE A 107 12.28 3.61 0.91
C PHE A 107 12.57 4.94 1.59
N GLY A 108 11.65 5.90 1.48
CA GLY A 108 11.78 7.22 2.10
C GLY A 108 12.51 8.20 1.18
N LEU A 109 13.47 8.92 1.72
CA LEU A 109 14.14 10.06 1.10
C LEU A 109 15.65 9.85 1.12
N ILE A 110 16.29 10.13 -0.01
CA ILE A 110 17.75 10.22 -0.11
C ILE A 110 18.11 11.64 -0.54
N ASP A 111 18.74 12.39 0.36
CA ASP A 111 19.38 13.65 0.02
C ASP A 111 20.72 13.36 -0.68
N ARG A 112 20.91 13.90 -1.88
CA ARG A 112 22.14 13.72 -2.67
C ARG A 112 23.22 14.77 -2.37
N GLY A 113 23.00 15.63 -1.38
CA GLY A 113 23.93 16.70 -1.00
C GLY A 113 23.87 17.94 -1.91
N THR A 114 22.95 17.96 -2.88
CA THR A 114 22.68 19.09 -3.78
C THR A 114 21.26 19.61 -3.57
N ASN A 115 20.61 20.21 -4.56
CA ASN A 115 19.17 20.49 -4.56
C ASN A 115 18.30 19.25 -4.86
N LEU A 116 18.90 18.09 -5.12
CA LEU A 116 18.20 16.87 -5.49
C LEU A 116 17.84 16.01 -4.27
N ILE A 117 16.57 15.62 -4.18
CA ILE A 117 16.04 14.64 -3.23
C ILE A 117 15.44 13.48 -4.04
N GLN A 118 15.90 12.27 -3.79
CA GLN A 118 15.23 11.07 -4.33
C GLN A 118 14.09 10.68 -3.39
N VAL A 119 12.91 10.46 -3.95
CA VAL A 119 11.68 10.17 -3.21
C VAL A 119 11.23 8.76 -3.56
N ARG A 120 11.33 7.85 -2.57
CA ARG A 120 11.10 6.40 -2.72
C ARG A 120 9.87 5.96 -1.94
N GLY A 121 8.73 5.90 -2.62
CA GLY A 121 7.45 5.52 -2.01
C GLY A 121 7.31 4.02 -1.75
N SER A 122 7.88 3.17 -2.60
CA SER A 122 7.81 1.71 -2.44
C SER A 122 8.99 0.99 -3.07
N THR A 123 9.19 -0.26 -2.67
CA THR A 123 10.02 -1.23 -3.40
C THR A 123 9.16 -2.20 -4.19
N GLY A 124 9.78 -2.86 -5.17
CA GLY A 124 9.12 -3.84 -6.01
C GLY A 124 9.05 -3.40 -7.48
N CYS A 125 9.06 -4.38 -8.37
CA CYS A 125 8.99 -4.17 -9.80
C CYS A 125 8.09 -5.23 -10.44
N ASN A 126 7.50 -4.90 -11.57
CA ASN A 126 6.76 -5.83 -12.43
C ASN A 126 7.67 -6.57 -13.42
N LEU A 127 8.96 -6.20 -13.48
CA LEU A 127 9.98 -6.81 -14.33
C LEU A 127 11.10 -7.41 -13.48
N SER A 128 11.75 -8.44 -14.01
CA SER A 128 12.97 -9.03 -13.43
C SER A 128 14.11 -8.94 -14.44
N CYS A 129 14.66 -7.73 -14.58
CA CYS A 129 15.74 -7.44 -15.52
C CYS A 129 17.02 -8.20 -15.14
N ILE A 130 17.68 -8.82 -16.13
CA ILE A 130 18.92 -9.60 -15.92
C ILE A 130 20.10 -8.77 -15.37
N PHE A 131 20.03 -7.45 -15.51
CA PHE A 131 21.02 -6.48 -15.05
C PHE A 131 20.55 -5.70 -13.81
N CYS A 132 19.48 -6.14 -13.14
CA CYS A 132 18.95 -5.45 -11.97
C CYS A 132 19.96 -5.49 -10.82
N SER A 133 20.50 -4.33 -10.45
CA SER A 133 21.52 -4.19 -9.40
C SER A 133 21.02 -4.54 -7.99
N VAL A 134 19.70 -4.58 -7.79
CA VAL A 134 19.07 -4.85 -6.48
C VAL A 134 18.21 -6.12 -6.48
N ASP A 135 18.31 -6.95 -7.54
CA ASP A 135 17.57 -8.22 -7.70
C ASP A 135 16.06 -8.05 -7.46
N GLU A 136 15.44 -7.09 -8.14
CA GLU A 136 14.03 -6.77 -7.95
C GLU A 136 13.10 -7.58 -8.86
N GLY A 137 11.81 -7.58 -8.51
CA GLY A 137 10.74 -8.11 -9.35
C GLY A 137 10.27 -9.51 -8.96
N PRO A 138 9.38 -10.12 -9.77
CA PRO A 138 8.69 -11.35 -9.40
C PRO A 138 9.61 -12.58 -9.28
N TYR A 139 10.76 -12.57 -9.96
CA TYR A 139 11.73 -13.67 -9.95
C TYR A 139 12.97 -13.39 -9.08
N SER A 140 12.93 -12.34 -8.27
CA SER A 140 13.94 -12.08 -7.23
C SER A 140 14.24 -13.32 -6.40
N ARG A 141 15.51 -13.55 -6.10
CA ARG A 141 15.96 -14.65 -5.23
C ARG A 141 16.40 -14.18 -3.85
N THR A 142 16.64 -12.89 -3.69
CA THR A 142 17.21 -12.32 -2.47
C THR A 142 16.21 -11.45 -1.68
N ARG A 143 15.20 -10.84 -2.35
CA ARG A 143 14.17 -10.04 -1.66
C ARG A 143 13.13 -10.93 -0.98
N LEU A 144 12.93 -10.66 0.31
CA LEU A 144 11.96 -11.38 1.15
C LEU A 144 10.62 -10.64 1.28
N LEU A 145 10.64 -9.31 1.20
CA LEU A 145 9.49 -8.45 1.42
C LEU A 145 9.59 -7.18 0.59
N ASP A 146 8.44 -6.55 0.35
CA ASP A 146 8.34 -5.23 -0.28
C ASP A 146 7.97 -4.18 0.78
N TYR A 147 8.38 -2.94 0.57
CA TYR A 147 8.03 -1.81 1.42
C TYR A 147 7.06 -0.89 0.67
N VAL A 148 6.08 -0.35 1.39
CA VAL A 148 5.22 0.74 0.92
C VAL A 148 5.15 1.76 2.04
N VAL A 149 5.52 3.00 1.76
CA VAL A 149 5.43 4.11 2.72
C VAL A 149 4.08 4.79 2.56
N ASP A 150 3.45 5.14 3.66
CA ASP A 150 2.29 6.01 3.71
C ASP A 150 2.63 7.40 3.11
N VAL A 151 1.78 7.90 2.22
CA VAL A 151 2.08 9.11 1.44
C VAL A 151 2.12 10.36 2.32
N ASP A 152 1.24 10.47 3.32
CA ASP A 152 1.21 11.61 4.22
C ASP A 152 2.47 11.61 5.09
N TYR A 153 2.89 10.43 5.55
CA TYR A 153 4.15 10.30 6.29
C TYR A 153 5.37 10.64 5.45
N LEU A 154 5.41 10.20 4.19
CA LEU A 154 6.48 10.51 3.25
C LEU A 154 6.57 12.01 2.95
N LEU A 155 5.43 12.66 2.66
CA LEU A 155 5.34 14.09 2.40
C LEU A 155 5.71 14.91 3.64
N LYS A 156 5.30 14.49 4.84
CA LYS A 156 5.73 15.13 6.09
C LYS A 156 7.25 15.18 6.23
N TRP A 157 7.91 14.05 6.02
CA TRP A 157 9.38 13.99 6.03
C TRP A 157 10.00 14.82 4.90
N PHE A 158 9.38 14.80 3.72
CA PHE A 158 9.85 15.59 2.58
C PHE A 158 9.82 17.09 2.92
N ASP A 159 8.74 17.56 3.54
CA ASP A 159 8.60 18.95 3.95
C ASP A 159 9.66 19.36 4.99
N GLU A 160 10.02 18.48 5.91
CA GLU A 160 11.12 18.72 6.86
C GLU A 160 12.45 18.95 6.14
N VAL A 161 12.80 18.08 5.19
CA VAL A 161 14.02 18.20 4.38
C VAL A 161 13.96 19.45 3.49
N ALA A 162 12.81 19.70 2.86
CA ALA A 162 12.62 20.83 1.97
C ALA A 162 12.74 22.18 2.70
N ARG A 163 12.20 22.28 3.93
CA ARG A 163 12.38 23.46 4.78
C ARG A 163 13.85 23.73 5.10
N PHE A 164 14.63 22.68 5.35
CA PHE A 164 16.05 22.82 5.63
C PHE A 164 16.86 23.26 4.40
N LYS A 165 16.54 22.69 3.22
CA LYS A 165 17.31 22.94 1.99
C LYS A 165 16.91 24.22 1.25
N GLY A 166 15.67 24.69 1.41
CA GLY A 166 15.18 25.90 0.74
C GLY A 166 14.70 25.65 -0.68
N LYS A 167 14.62 26.71 -1.49
CA LYS A 167 14.00 26.69 -2.83
C LYS A 167 14.88 26.05 -3.91
N GLY A 168 14.25 25.66 -5.01
CA GLY A 168 14.95 25.14 -6.19
C GLY A 168 15.14 23.63 -6.15
N LEU A 169 14.36 22.92 -5.33
CA LEU A 169 14.50 21.49 -5.15
C LEU A 169 14.03 20.69 -6.36
N GLU A 170 14.74 19.61 -6.62
CA GLU A 170 14.34 18.59 -7.57
C GLU A 170 13.95 17.33 -6.80
N ALA A 171 12.66 16.97 -6.87
CA ALA A 171 12.14 15.76 -6.28
C ALA A 171 12.08 14.67 -7.35
N HIS A 172 13.09 13.78 -7.34
CA HIS A 172 13.18 12.69 -8.30
C HIS A 172 12.43 11.47 -7.75
N LEU A 173 11.38 11.04 -8.44
CA LEU A 173 10.63 9.84 -8.15
C LEU A 173 11.53 8.65 -8.44
N ASP A 174 11.96 7.99 -7.38
CA ASP A 174 12.95 6.92 -7.43
C ASP A 174 12.42 5.71 -6.67
N GLY A 175 13.10 4.58 -6.79
CA GLY A 175 12.74 3.38 -6.05
C GLY A 175 13.74 2.27 -6.27
N GLN A 176 13.83 1.37 -5.29
CA GLN A 176 14.35 0.05 -5.58
C GLN A 176 13.25 -0.74 -6.31
N GLY A 177 13.18 -0.57 -7.62
CA GLY A 177 12.13 -1.15 -8.46
C GLY A 177 11.53 -0.14 -9.44
N GLU A 178 10.23 -0.25 -9.69
CA GLU A 178 9.49 0.64 -10.58
C GLU A 178 8.70 1.69 -9.75
N PRO A 179 9.10 2.98 -9.76
CA PRO A 179 8.47 4.02 -8.95
C PRO A 179 6.97 4.19 -9.23
N LEU A 180 6.53 3.95 -10.48
CA LEU A 180 5.12 4.12 -10.85
C LEU A 180 4.20 3.01 -10.31
N LEU A 181 4.75 1.95 -9.68
CA LEU A 181 3.95 0.96 -8.95
C LEU A 181 3.55 1.43 -7.55
N TYR A 182 4.06 2.59 -7.11
CA TYR A 182 3.69 3.14 -5.81
C TYR A 182 2.17 3.39 -5.74
N PRO A 183 1.45 2.82 -4.75
CA PRO A 183 -0.02 2.87 -4.71
C PRO A 183 -0.61 4.29 -4.57
N PHE A 184 0.21 5.26 -4.17
CA PHE A 184 -0.17 6.66 -3.93
C PHE A 184 0.60 7.63 -4.84
N ILE A 185 1.01 7.15 -6.03
CA ILE A 185 1.85 7.93 -6.95
C ILE A 185 1.22 9.27 -7.34
N VAL A 186 -0.11 9.32 -7.51
CA VAL A 186 -0.83 10.54 -7.88
C VAL A 186 -0.78 11.54 -6.73
N GLU A 187 -1.10 11.11 -5.51
CA GLU A 187 -1.05 11.92 -4.30
C GLU A 187 0.37 12.41 -4.01
N LEU A 188 1.38 11.57 -4.23
CA LEU A 188 2.78 11.94 -4.06
C LEU A 188 3.17 13.06 -5.02
N VAL A 189 2.89 12.90 -6.31
CA VAL A 189 3.20 13.93 -7.32
C VAL A 189 2.47 15.23 -7.03
N GLN A 190 1.21 15.15 -6.60
CA GLN A 190 0.44 16.32 -6.21
C GLN A 190 1.05 17.03 -4.99
N GLY A 191 1.33 16.30 -3.91
CA GLY A 191 1.91 16.88 -2.70
C GLY A 191 3.29 17.51 -2.94
N LEU A 192 4.12 16.86 -3.76
CA LEU A 192 5.41 17.44 -4.18
C LEU A 192 5.22 18.72 -5.01
N ARG A 193 4.21 18.77 -5.88
CA ARG A 193 3.91 19.93 -6.73
C ARG A 193 3.41 21.13 -5.93
N GLU A 194 2.65 20.88 -4.87
CA GLU A 194 2.09 21.91 -3.99
C GLU A 194 3.16 22.52 -3.05
N ASN A 195 4.28 21.84 -2.85
CA ASN A 195 5.38 22.36 -2.03
C ASN A 195 6.12 23.52 -2.74
N PRO A 196 6.16 24.74 -2.15
CA PRO A 196 6.71 25.93 -2.80
C PRO A 196 8.23 25.92 -2.98
N ASN A 197 8.93 24.97 -2.36
CA ASN A 197 10.38 24.81 -2.52
C ASN A 197 10.75 23.92 -3.73
N VAL A 198 9.80 23.15 -4.26
CA VAL A 198 10.02 22.21 -5.37
C VAL A 198 9.88 22.92 -6.72
N SER A 199 10.87 22.73 -7.58
CA SER A 199 10.91 23.28 -8.93
C SER A 199 10.75 22.21 -10.01
N VAL A 200 11.30 21.01 -9.77
CA VAL A 200 11.24 19.87 -10.71
C VAL A 200 10.74 18.63 -10.00
N ILE A 201 9.89 17.88 -10.69
CA ILE A 201 9.47 16.53 -10.34
C ILE A 201 9.74 15.68 -11.58
N SER A 202 10.52 14.62 -11.44
CA SER A 202 10.95 13.77 -12.56
C SER A 202 11.11 12.32 -12.17
#